data_AF-U6DF05-F1
#
_entry.id   AF-U6DF05-F1
#
_cell.length_a   1.000
_cell.length_b   1.000
_cell.length_c   1.000
_cell.angle_alpha   90.00
_cell.angle_beta   90.00
_cell.angle_gamma   90.00
#
_symmetry.space_group_name_H-M   'P 1'
#
loop_
_entity.id
_entity.type
_entity.pdbx_description
1 polymer ?
#
loop_
_entity_poly.entity_id
_entity_poly.type
_entity_poly.pdbx_seq_one_letter_code
_entity_poly.pdbx_strand_id
1 'polypeptide(L)'
;RNVSRLLVFTSDDTFHTAGDGKLGGIFMPSDGHCHLDSDGLYRRSPEFDYPSVGQVAQALSAANIQPIFAVTSATLPVYQELSKLIPKSAVGLLSEDSSNVVQL
;
A
#
# COMPACT_ATOMS: atom_id res chain seq x y z
N ARG A 1 -1.49 -20.59 3.77
CA ARG A 1 -2.76 -21.30 3.45
C ARG A 1 -3.13 -20.99 2.01
N ASN A 2 -3.71 -21.94 1.26
CA ASN A 2 -4.22 -21.66 -0.09
C ASN A 2 -5.68 -21.19 0.02
N VAL A 3 -5.85 -19.87 0.13
CA VAL A 3 -7.13 -19.20 0.39
C VAL A 3 -7.16 -17.88 -0.37
N SER A 4 -8.34 -17.27 -0.48
CA SER A 4 -8.42 -15.85 -0.85
C SER A 4 -7.71 -15.01 0.20
N ARG A 5 -6.83 -14.11 -0.22
CA ARG A 5 -6.04 -13.24 0.66
C ARG A 5 -6.44 -11.81 0.38
N LEU A 6 -7.01 -11.16 1.39
CA LEU A 6 -7.43 -9.77 1.32
C LEU A 6 -6.46 -8.92 2.16
N LEU A 7 -6.15 -7.72 1.67
CA LEU A 7 -5.42 -6.70 2.41
C LEU A 7 -6.26 -5.42 2.44
N VAL A 8 -6.84 -5.10 3.58
CA VAL A 8 -7.58 -3.84 3.75
C VAL A 8 -6.57 -2.75 4.10
N PHE A 9 -6.46 -1.74 3.26
CA PHE A 9 -5.64 -0.55 3.47
C PHE A 9 -6.56 0.64 3.73
N THR A 10 -6.35 1.32 4.85
CA THR A 10 -7.13 2.50 5.25
C THR A 10 -6.25 3.73 5.32
N SER A 11 -6.64 4.81 4.67
CA SER A 11 -5.94 6.10 4.74
C SER A 11 -6.90 7.25 4.43
N ASP A 12 -6.68 8.40 5.06
CA ASP A 12 -7.33 9.66 4.73
C ASP A 12 -6.50 10.55 3.79
N ASP A 13 -5.25 10.16 3.51
CA ASP A 13 -4.34 10.86 2.59
C ASP A 13 -3.73 9.93 1.51
N THR A 14 -3.01 10.55 0.58
CA THR A 14 -2.22 9.95 -0.50
C THR A 14 -1.00 9.20 0.05
N PHE A 15 -0.22 8.61 -0.84
CA PHE A 15 0.94 7.79 -0.51
C PHE A 15 2.22 8.34 -1.11
N HIS A 16 3.36 7.98 -0.52
CA HIS A 16 4.67 8.22 -1.10
C HIS A 16 5.03 7.17 -2.16
N THR A 17 5.82 7.58 -3.14
CA THR A 17 6.31 6.70 -4.21
C THR A 17 7.85 6.75 -4.30
N ALA A 18 8.44 5.74 -4.93
CA ALA A 18 9.85 5.75 -5.29
C ALA A 18 10.27 7.10 -5.90
N GLY A 19 11.36 7.66 -5.38
CA GLY A 19 11.84 9.01 -5.65
C GLY A 19 11.63 9.98 -4.49
N ASP A 20 10.56 9.82 -3.70
CA ASP A 20 10.24 10.74 -2.60
C ASP A 20 11.29 10.68 -1.47
N GLY A 21 11.88 9.50 -1.21
CA GLY A 21 12.93 9.32 -0.22
C GLY A 21 14.19 10.14 -0.50
N LYS A 22 14.38 10.61 -1.73
CA LYS A 22 15.47 11.52 -2.10
C LYS A 22 15.48 12.79 -1.26
N LEU A 23 14.32 13.32 -0.87
CA LEU A 23 14.21 14.49 0.00
C LEU A 23 14.73 14.21 1.42
N GLY A 24 14.69 12.95 1.86
CA GLY A 24 15.24 12.47 3.13
C GLY A 24 16.66 11.91 3.05
N GLY A 25 17.32 11.99 1.88
CA GLY A 25 18.66 11.41 1.68
C GLY A 25 18.67 9.88 1.54
N ILE A 26 17.52 9.28 1.24
CA ILE A 26 17.37 7.84 1.02
C ILE A 26 17.42 7.57 -0.48
N PHE A 27 18.45 6.85 -0.95
CA PHE A 27 18.73 6.68 -2.37
C PHE A 27 18.64 5.23 -2.86
N MET A 28 18.67 4.26 -1.95
CA MET A 28 18.63 2.85 -2.33
C MET A 28 17.19 2.44 -2.63
N PRO A 29 16.87 1.90 -3.81
CA PRO A 29 15.52 1.42 -4.08
C PRO A 29 15.12 0.29 -3.13
N SER A 30 13.83 0.17 -2.85
CA SER A 30 13.28 -1.02 -2.16
C SER A 30 13.72 -2.30 -2.88
N ASP A 31 14.28 -3.25 -2.14
CA ASP A 31 14.91 -4.46 -2.66
C ASP A 31 13.95 -5.67 -2.75
N GLY A 32 12.71 -5.52 -2.26
CA GLY A 32 11.69 -6.57 -2.30
C GLY A 32 11.91 -7.73 -1.32
N HIS A 33 12.83 -7.61 -0.36
CA HIS A 33 13.03 -8.62 0.69
C HIS A 33 12.26 -8.28 1.97
N CYS A 34 12.03 -9.29 2.81
CA CYS A 34 11.47 -9.09 4.14
C CYS A 34 12.55 -8.57 5.09
N HIS A 35 12.30 -7.40 5.67
CA HIS A 35 13.18 -6.76 6.67
C HIS A 35 12.47 -6.50 8.00
N LEU A 36 11.46 -7.32 8.32
CA LEU A 36 10.85 -7.31 9.65
C LEU A 36 11.79 -7.97 10.65
N ASP A 37 12.02 -7.32 11.79
CA ASP A 37 12.77 -7.89 12.91
C ASP A 37 11.91 -8.87 13.74
N SER A 38 12.45 -9.37 14.86
CA SER A 38 11.73 -10.28 15.75
C SER A 38 10.49 -9.67 16.41
N ASP A 39 10.40 -8.33 16.46
CA ASP A 39 9.28 -7.58 17.01
C ASP A 39 8.23 -7.25 15.94
N GLY A 40 8.49 -7.60 14.67
CA GLY A 40 7.64 -7.28 13.53
C GLY A 40 7.81 -5.85 13.02
N LEU A 41 8.91 -5.17 13.34
CA LEU A 41 9.18 -3.80 12.92
C LEU A 41 10.06 -3.76 11.67
N TYR A 42 9.71 -2.89 10.71
CA TYR A 42 10.53 -2.59 9.55
C TYR A 42 11.60 -1.54 9.87
N ARG A 43 12.61 -1.90 10.68
CA ARG A 43 13.63 -0.94 11.17
C ARG A 43 14.58 -0.41 10.10
N ARG A 44 14.72 -1.14 8.99
CA ARG A 44 15.57 -0.75 7.84
C ARG A 44 14.87 0.24 6.90
N SER A 45 13.72 0.79 7.28
CA SER A 45 13.02 1.80 6.48
C SER A 45 13.84 3.05 6.12
N PRO A 46 14.81 3.53 6.94
CA PRO A 46 15.64 4.66 6.52
C PRO A 46 16.74 4.29 5.52
N GLU A 47 16.97 2.99 5.27
CA GLU A 47 17.99 2.52 4.35
C GLU A 47 17.48 2.45 2.90
N PHE A 48 16.16 2.23 2.72
CA PHE A 48 15.54 1.99 1.41
C PHE A 48 14.41 2.98 1.14
N ASP A 49 14.38 3.52 -0.07
CA ASP A 49 13.33 4.38 -0.57
C ASP A 49 11.99 3.63 -0.66
N TYR A 50 10.91 4.40 -0.79
CA TYR A 50 9.57 3.87 -1.02
C TYR A 50 9.54 2.96 -2.26
N PRO A 51 8.69 1.92 -2.27
CA PRO A 51 8.50 1.12 -3.47
C PRO A 51 7.82 1.95 -4.57
N SER A 52 8.13 1.63 -5.82
CA SER A 52 7.34 2.15 -6.94
C SER A 52 5.97 1.45 -7.00
N VAL A 53 4.99 2.09 -7.65
CA VAL A 53 3.67 1.50 -7.90
C VAL A 53 3.78 0.13 -8.59
N GLY A 54 4.72 -0.02 -9.54
CA GLY A 54 4.97 -1.28 -10.23
C GLY A 54 5.49 -2.38 -9.31
N GLN A 55 6.41 -2.06 -8.40
CA GLN A 55 6.91 -3.02 -7.41
C GLN A 55 5.81 -3.49 -6.46
N VAL A 56 4.94 -2.58 -6.00
CA VAL A 56 3.78 -2.93 -5.16
C VAL A 56 2.83 -3.85 -5.91
N ALA A 57 2.45 -3.52 -7.14
CA ALA A 57 1.57 -4.33 -7.97
C ALA A 57 2.14 -5.74 -8.20
N GLN A 58 3.43 -5.84 -8.50
CA GLN A 58 4.12 -7.11 -8.71
C GLN A 58 4.15 -7.95 -7.43
N ALA A 59 4.47 -7.35 -6.28
CA ALA A 59 4.53 -8.05 -5.00
C ALA A 59 3.15 -8.61 -4.58
N LEU A 60 2.09 -7.80 -4.72
CA LEU A 60 0.71 -8.23 -4.44
C LEU A 60 0.27 -9.38 -5.35
N SER A 61 0.57 -9.28 -6.64
CA SER A 61 0.27 -10.32 -7.63
C SER A 61 0.98 -11.63 -7.31
N ALA A 62 2.30 -11.59 -7.06
CA ALA A 62 3.09 -12.77 -6.70
C ALA A 62 2.62 -13.42 -5.39
N ALA A 63 2.15 -12.60 -4.44
CA ALA A 63 1.60 -13.08 -3.18
C ALA A 63 0.13 -13.54 -3.26
N ASN A 64 -0.53 -13.37 -4.41
CA ASN A 64 -1.98 -13.59 -4.60
C ASN A 64 -2.82 -12.85 -3.54
N ILE A 65 -2.46 -11.60 -3.26
CA ILE A 65 -3.15 -10.70 -2.33
C ILE A 65 -3.98 -9.69 -3.12
N GLN A 66 -5.24 -9.55 -2.75
CA GLN A 66 -6.20 -8.61 -3.33
C GLN A 66 -6.36 -7.43 -2.37
N PRO A 67 -5.87 -6.23 -2.71
CA PRO A 67 -6.01 -5.08 -1.82
C PRO A 67 -7.40 -4.44 -1.93
N ILE A 68 -7.90 -3.97 -0.80
CA ILE A 68 -9.11 -3.15 -0.68
C ILE A 68 -8.68 -1.81 -0.10
N PHE A 69 -8.73 -0.76 -0.91
CA PHE A 69 -8.38 0.61 -0.51
C PHE A 69 -9.63 1.31 0.05
N ALA A 70 -9.73 1.38 1.37
CA ALA A 70 -10.79 2.07 2.08
C ALA A 70 -10.31 3.49 2.45
N VAL A 71 -10.66 4.49 1.65
CA VAL A 71 -10.06 5.83 1.73
C VAL A 71 -11.08 6.94 1.77
N THR A 72 -10.74 8.09 2.36
CA THR A 72 -11.66 9.23 2.47
C THR A 72 -11.90 9.91 1.12
N SER A 73 -12.92 10.77 1.06
CA SER A 73 -13.40 11.40 -0.17
C SER A 73 -12.33 12.20 -0.92
N ALA A 74 -11.43 12.86 -0.20
CA ALA A 74 -10.39 13.72 -0.77
C ALA A 74 -9.38 12.93 -1.63
N THR A 75 -9.09 11.70 -1.25
CA THR A 75 -8.04 10.89 -1.89
C THR A 75 -8.59 9.74 -2.74
N LEU A 76 -9.90 9.49 -2.67
CA LEU A 76 -10.61 8.50 -3.48
C LEU A 76 -10.20 8.49 -4.97
N PRO A 77 -10.07 9.63 -5.69
CA PRO A 77 -9.68 9.62 -7.10
C PRO A 77 -8.27 9.04 -7.33
N VAL A 78 -7.33 9.30 -6.42
CA VAL A 78 -5.95 8.81 -6.52
C VAL A 78 -5.91 7.29 -6.40
N TYR A 79 -6.63 6.74 -5.41
CA TYR A 79 -6.70 5.29 -5.22
C TYR A 79 -7.52 4.58 -6.29
N GLN A 80 -8.49 5.25 -6.92
CA GLN A 80 -9.19 4.74 -8.11
C GLN A 80 -8.23 4.58 -9.31
N GLU A 81 -7.35 5.54 -9.57
CA GLU A 81 -6.34 5.40 -10.62
C GLU A 81 -5.31 4.31 -10.27
N LEU A 82 -4.87 4.25 -9.01
CA LEU A 82 -3.97 3.19 -8.53
C LEU A 82 -4.58 1.80 -8.73
N SER A 83 -5.87 1.64 -8.43
CA SER A 83 -6.60 0.39 -8.57
C SER A 83 -6.72 -0.10 -10.02
N LYS A 84 -6.55 0.77 -11.02
CA LYS A 84 -6.49 0.32 -12.43
C LYS A 84 -5.18 -0.39 -12.77
N LEU A 85 -4.13 -0.11 -12.00
CA LEU A 85 -2.79 -0.67 -12.20
C LEU A 85 -2.57 -1.96 -11.41
N ILE A 86 -3.39 -2.22 -10.39
CA ILE A 86 -3.28 -3.40 -9.53
C ILE A 86 -4.44 -4.36 -9.83
N PRO A 87 -4.20 -5.54 -10.41
CA PRO A 87 -5.27 -6.48 -10.71
C PRO A 87 -6.01 -6.94 -9.45
N LYS A 88 -7.33 -7.10 -9.57
CA LYS A 88 -8.21 -7.60 -8.48
C LYS A 88 -8.17 -6.75 -7.20
N SER A 89 -7.92 -5.45 -7.32
CA SER A 89 -8.11 -4.51 -6.22
C SER A 89 -9.51 -3.90 -6.21
N ALA A 90 -9.94 -3.45 -5.04
CA ALA A 90 -11.16 -2.68 -4.85
C ALA A 90 -10.84 -1.35 -4.16
N VAL A 91 -11.71 -0.36 -4.35
CA VAL A 91 -11.64 0.94 -3.67
C VAL A 91 -13.02 1.27 -3.11
N GLY A 92 -13.08 1.68 -1.85
CA GLY A 92 -14.32 2.13 -1.21
C GLY A 92 -14.11 3.43 -0.45
N LEU A 93 -15.18 4.23 -0.40
CA LEU A 93 -15.21 5.49 0.34
C LEU A 93 -15.36 5.22 1.83
N LEU A 94 -14.34 5.57 2.60
CA LEU A 94 -14.33 5.52 4.05
C LEU A 94 -14.78 6.87 4.63
N SER A 95 -15.63 6.86 5.65
CA SER A 95 -15.95 8.06 6.42
C SER A 95 -14.75 8.53 7.24
N GLU A 96 -14.67 9.81 7.58
CA GLU A 96 -13.54 10.35 8.38
C GLU A 96 -13.41 9.69 9.76
N ASP A 97 -14.52 9.23 10.34
CA ASP A 97 -14.57 8.47 11.59
C ASP A 97 -14.43 6.95 11.39
N SER A 98 -14.24 6.50 10.15
CA SER A 98 -14.14 5.08 9.76
C SER A 98 -15.34 4.21 10.15
N SER A 99 -16.48 4.80 10.52
CA SER A 99 -17.67 4.10 11.01
C SER A 99 -18.28 3.11 10.00
N ASN A 100 -18.05 3.32 8.71
CA ASN A 100 -18.60 2.47 7.65
C ASN A 100 -17.68 1.32 7.20
N VAL A 101 -16.51 1.12 7.85
CA VAL A 101 -15.52 0.09 7.43
C VAL A 101 -16.07 -1.34 7.44
N VAL A 102 -17.04 -1.66 8.30
CA VAL A 102 -17.62 -3.02 8.43
C VAL A 102 -18.50 -3.39 7.23
N GLN A 103 -19.13 -2.41 6.59
CA GLN A 103 -20.02 -2.63 5.44
C GLN A 103 -19.27 -2.61 4.10
N LEU A 104 -18.04 -2.08 4.11
CA LEU A 104 -17.26 -1.72 2.93
C LEU A 104 -16.55 -2.92 2.29
#